data_AF-A0A838YPY7-F1
#
_entry.id   AF-A0A838YPY7-F1
#
_cell.length_a   1.000
_cell.length_b   1.000
_cell.length_c   1.000
_cell.angle_alpha   90.00
_cell.angle_beta   90.00
_cell.angle_gamma   90.00
#
_symmetry.space_group_name_H-M   'P 1'
#
loop_
_entity.id
_entity.type
_entity.pdbx_description
1 polymer ?
#
loop_
_entity_poly.entity_id
_entity_poly.type
_entity_poly.pdbx_seq_one_letter_code
_entity_poly.pdbx_strand_id
1 'polypeptide(L)'
;MEKKEIFIKAIKENERLIFKIASVYTNNTDDKADLVQEIIYQLWKSFDSFKQQSNLNTWLYRVALNVAIYQLKIAKRRVSTVEINEQILNHNDDFNNEEEQKWELFRQLIENLNLLDKGIVMLYLENKSYAEIAKIIGITATNVGTKIQRIKEKLKRQHINSKSNGIRGTKNTLG
;
A
#
# COMPACT_ATOMS: atom_id res chain seq x y z
N MET A 1 -30.11 -12.15 0.61
CA MET A 1 -29.20 -11.08 0.18
C MET A 1 -28.48 -11.59 -1.06
N GLU A 2 -28.68 -10.93 -2.19
CA GLU A 2 -28.16 -11.37 -3.48
C GLU A 2 -26.61 -11.29 -3.45
N LYS A 3 -25.89 -12.22 -4.08
CA LYS A 3 -24.40 -12.27 -4.11
C LYS A 3 -23.78 -10.89 -4.38
N LYS A 4 -24.39 -10.16 -5.31
CA LYS A 4 -24.00 -8.80 -5.72
C LYS A 4 -24.08 -7.80 -4.55
N GLU A 5 -25.11 -7.87 -3.72
CA GLU A 5 -25.30 -6.95 -2.59
C GLU A 5 -24.23 -7.16 -1.51
N ILE A 6 -23.94 -8.43 -1.18
CA ILE A 6 -22.89 -8.77 -0.20
C ILE A 6 -21.54 -8.27 -0.69
N PHE A 7 -21.24 -8.48 -1.98
CA PHE A 7 -20.01 -8.01 -2.59
C PHE A 7 -19.91 -6.48 -2.56
N ILE A 8 -20.94 -5.76 -3.03
CA ILE A 8 -20.95 -4.29 -3.04
C ILE A 8 -20.77 -3.74 -1.62
N LYS A 9 -21.44 -4.33 -0.63
CA LYS A 9 -21.27 -3.94 0.77
C LYS A 9 -19.83 -4.13 1.24
N ALA A 10 -19.24 -5.29 0.95
CA ALA A 10 -17.85 -5.57 1.32
C ALA A 10 -16.84 -4.61 0.66
N ILE A 11 -17.05 -4.26 -0.62
CA ILE A 11 -16.21 -3.28 -1.31
C ILE A 11 -16.35 -1.90 -0.67
N LYS A 12 -17.58 -1.43 -0.42
CA LYS A 12 -17.81 -0.12 0.23
C LYS A 12 -17.17 -0.03 1.61
N GLU A 13 -17.31 -1.09 2.42
CA GLU A 13 -16.71 -1.15 3.75
C GLU A 13 -15.16 -1.16 3.72
N ASN A 14 -14.56 -1.57 2.60
CA ASN A 14 -13.11 -1.68 2.44
C ASN A 14 -12.55 -0.74 1.36
N GLU A 15 -13.30 0.26 0.92
CA GLU A 15 -12.92 1.13 -0.20
C GLU A 15 -11.64 1.91 0.12
N ARG A 16 -11.60 2.58 1.28
CA ARG A 16 -10.42 3.31 1.76
C ARG A 16 -9.17 2.44 1.78
N LEU A 17 -9.34 1.18 2.17
CA LEU A 17 -8.25 0.23 2.18
C LEU A 17 -7.73 -0.05 0.77
N ILE A 18 -8.63 -0.37 -0.17
CA ILE A 18 -8.26 -0.68 -1.54
C ILE A 18 -7.49 0.49 -2.15
N PHE A 19 -7.95 1.73 -1.91
CA PHE A 19 -7.24 2.94 -2.32
C PHE A 19 -5.86 3.10 -1.68
N LYS A 20 -5.74 2.85 -0.36
CA LYS A 20 -4.45 2.90 0.34
C LYS A 20 -3.48 1.87 -0.23
N ILE A 21 -3.90 0.63 -0.44
CA ILE A 21 -3.09 -0.41 -1.09
C ILE A 21 -2.63 0.09 -2.45
N ALA A 22 -3.55 0.52 -3.31
CA ALA A 22 -3.20 0.99 -4.64
C ALA A 22 -2.17 2.13 -4.60
N SER A 23 -2.33 3.12 -3.72
CA SER A 23 -1.39 4.25 -3.60
C SER A 23 0.02 3.87 -3.14
N VAL A 24 0.18 2.77 -2.39
CA VAL A 24 1.51 2.29 -1.96
C VAL A 24 2.27 1.62 -3.11
N TYR A 25 1.54 1.14 -4.12
CA TYR A 25 2.06 0.35 -5.23
C TYR A 25 2.03 1.09 -6.58
N THR A 26 1.57 2.34 -6.64
CA THR A 26 1.48 3.15 -7.88
C THR A 26 1.99 4.57 -7.62
N ASN A 27 2.44 5.27 -8.66
CA ASN A 27 3.08 6.59 -8.52
C ASN A 27 2.24 7.76 -9.06
N ASN A 28 1.33 7.53 -10.01
CA ASN A 28 0.43 8.54 -10.55
C ASN A 28 -1.04 8.16 -10.24
N THR A 29 -1.95 9.10 -10.50
CA THR A 29 -3.40 8.93 -10.27
C THR A 29 -4.02 7.88 -11.19
N ASP A 30 -3.53 7.78 -12.42
CA ASP A 30 -4.13 6.94 -13.45
C ASP A 30 -3.81 5.47 -13.19
N ASP A 31 -2.54 5.15 -12.94
CA ASP A 31 -2.10 3.83 -12.47
C ASP A 31 -2.84 3.40 -11.20
N LYS A 32 -3.09 4.35 -10.28
CA LYS A 32 -3.82 4.10 -9.05
C LYS A 32 -5.27 3.72 -9.36
N ALA A 33 -5.95 4.48 -10.22
CA ALA A 33 -7.33 4.20 -10.62
C ALA A 33 -7.44 2.86 -11.34
N ASP A 34 -6.52 2.57 -12.26
CA ASP A 34 -6.45 1.31 -12.99
C ASP A 34 -6.20 0.13 -12.05
N LEU A 35 -5.28 0.28 -11.10
CA LEU A 35 -5.02 -0.77 -10.13
C LEU A 35 -6.21 -1.00 -9.20
N VAL A 36 -6.93 0.04 -8.78
CA VAL A 36 -8.16 -0.10 -7.99
C VAL A 36 -9.20 -0.89 -8.76
N GLN A 37 -9.43 -0.55 -10.04
CA GLN A 37 -10.37 -1.26 -10.90
C GLN A 37 -9.99 -2.72 -11.07
N GLU A 38 -8.71 -3.01 -11.34
CA GLU A 38 -8.21 -4.38 -11.46
C GLU A 38 -8.37 -5.16 -10.15
N ILE A 39 -8.11 -4.55 -8.99
CA ILE A 39 -8.34 -5.18 -7.68
C ILE A 39 -9.82 -5.55 -7.54
N ILE A 40 -10.73 -4.62 -7.81
CA ILE A 40 -12.18 -4.87 -7.70
C ILE A 40 -12.62 -5.97 -8.67
N TYR A 41 -12.12 -5.96 -9.90
CA TYR A 41 -12.40 -6.98 -10.90
C TYR A 41 -11.95 -8.38 -10.42
N GLN A 42 -10.72 -8.51 -9.92
CA GLN A 42 -10.19 -9.78 -9.43
C GLN A 42 -10.90 -10.24 -8.16
N LEU A 43 -11.31 -9.33 -7.28
CA LEU A 43 -12.17 -9.63 -6.13
C LEU A 43 -13.50 -10.21 -6.59
N TRP A 44 -14.18 -9.58 -7.55
CA TRP A 44 -15.45 -10.09 -8.08
C TRP A 44 -15.29 -11.48 -8.69
N LYS A 45 -14.28 -11.65 -9.55
CA LYS A 45 -13.97 -12.92 -10.23
C LYS A 45 -13.68 -14.04 -9.24
N SER A 46 -13.03 -13.74 -8.13
CA SER A 46 -12.66 -14.73 -7.11
C SER A 46 -13.70 -14.88 -6.00
N PHE A 47 -14.76 -14.07 -5.98
CA PHE A 47 -15.73 -14.04 -4.88
C PHE A 47 -16.41 -15.39 -4.65
N ASP A 48 -16.75 -16.12 -5.71
CA ASP A 48 -17.36 -17.47 -5.61
C ASP A 48 -16.43 -18.52 -4.99
N SER A 49 -15.12 -18.28 -5.04
CA SER A 49 -14.12 -19.16 -4.45
C SER A 49 -13.86 -18.87 -2.96
N PHE A 50 -14.51 -17.84 -2.40
CA PHE A 50 -14.36 -17.49 -0.99
C PHE A 50 -15.09 -18.51 -0.10
N LYS A 51 -14.32 -19.50 0.39
CA LYS A 51 -14.83 -20.60 1.24
C LYS A 51 -15.06 -20.24 2.71
N GLN A 52 -15.15 -18.96 3.07
CA GLN A 52 -15.32 -18.47 4.47
C GLN A 52 -14.29 -19.00 5.49
N GLN A 53 -13.12 -19.46 5.03
CA GLN A 53 -12.04 -19.99 5.89
C GLN A 53 -11.23 -18.88 6.59
N SER A 54 -11.55 -17.63 6.30
CA SER A 54 -11.03 -16.43 6.97
C SER A 54 -12.15 -15.38 7.02
N ASN A 55 -11.97 -14.32 7.80
CA ASN A 55 -12.82 -13.14 7.66
C ASN A 55 -12.73 -12.63 6.20
N LEU A 56 -13.86 -12.14 5.68
CA LEU A 56 -13.97 -11.56 4.35
C LEU A 56 -12.94 -10.45 4.11
N ASN A 57 -12.69 -9.60 5.12
CA ASN A 57 -11.68 -8.55 5.03
C ASN A 57 -10.30 -9.15 4.79
N THR A 58 -9.91 -10.16 5.56
CA THR A 58 -8.61 -10.87 5.42
C THR A 58 -8.44 -11.48 4.01
N TRP A 59 -9.51 -12.03 3.45
CA TRP A 59 -9.50 -12.54 2.07
C TRP A 59 -9.35 -11.41 1.05
N LEU A 60 -10.09 -10.31 1.23
CA LEU A 60 -10.03 -9.13 0.36
C LEU A 60 -8.63 -8.53 0.33
N TYR A 61 -8.01 -8.34 1.50
CA TYR A 61 -6.61 -7.90 1.63
C TYR A 61 -5.66 -8.77 0.83
N ARG A 62 -5.80 -10.10 0.95
CA ARG A 62 -4.94 -11.05 0.25
C ARG A 62 -5.07 -10.92 -1.26
N VAL A 63 -6.29 -10.84 -1.78
CA VAL A 63 -6.52 -10.67 -3.22
C VAL A 63 -5.96 -9.32 -3.68
N ALA A 64 -6.32 -8.22 -3.02
CA ALA A 64 -5.88 -6.87 -3.38
C ALA A 64 -4.34 -6.75 -3.40
N LEU A 65 -3.67 -7.27 -2.37
CA LEU A 65 -2.22 -7.23 -2.26
C LEU A 65 -1.54 -8.07 -3.35
N ASN A 66 -2.07 -9.27 -3.62
CA ASN A 66 -1.53 -10.13 -4.68
C ASN A 66 -1.64 -9.48 -6.05
N VAL A 67 -2.79 -8.85 -6.34
CA VAL A 67 -3.03 -8.12 -7.59
C VAL A 67 -2.06 -6.94 -7.72
N ALA A 68 -1.91 -6.11 -6.70
CA ALA A 68 -0.99 -4.98 -6.71
C ALA A 68 0.48 -5.39 -6.94
N ILE A 69 0.93 -6.43 -6.23
CA ILE A 69 2.30 -6.96 -6.40
C ILE A 69 2.49 -7.56 -7.79
N TYR A 70 1.49 -8.26 -8.31
CA TYR A 70 1.53 -8.88 -9.63
C TYR A 70 1.61 -7.82 -10.74
N GLN A 71 0.75 -6.79 -10.70
CA GLN A 71 0.73 -5.71 -11.68
C GLN A 71 2.07 -4.97 -11.72
N LEU A 72 2.64 -4.65 -10.56
CA LEU A 72 3.98 -4.05 -10.48
C LEU A 72 5.09 -4.92 -11.06
N LYS A 73 5.02 -6.24 -10.88
CA LYS A 73 6.00 -7.16 -11.47
C LYS A 73 5.87 -7.20 -13.00
N ILE A 74 4.66 -7.08 -13.55
CA ILE A 74 4.43 -7.01 -15.00
C ILE A 74 4.92 -5.67 -15.55
N ALA A 75 4.56 -4.55 -14.91
CA ALA A 75 4.97 -3.22 -15.33
C ALA A 75 6.50 -3.11 -15.43
N LYS A 76 7.24 -3.62 -14.44
CA LYS A 76 8.72 -3.67 -14.47
C LYS A 76 9.32 -4.51 -15.60
N ARG A 77 8.55 -5.44 -16.18
CA ARG A 77 9.00 -6.30 -17.29
C ARG A 77 8.67 -5.70 -18.64
N ARG A 78 7.72 -4.78 -18.72
CA ARG A 78 7.43 -4.01 -19.94
C ARG A 78 8.44 -2.87 -20.00
N VAL A 79 9.14 -2.73 -21.13
CA VAL A 79 10.07 -1.62 -21.36
C VAL A 79 9.30 -0.31 -21.19
N SER A 80 9.88 0.62 -20.43
CA SER A 80 9.29 1.93 -20.15
C SER A 80 9.05 2.68 -21.46
N THR A 81 7.80 2.82 -21.87
CA THR A 81 7.41 3.83 -22.84
C THR A 81 7.45 5.18 -22.12
N VAL A 82 8.22 6.13 -22.66
CA VAL A 82 8.26 7.50 -22.14
C VAL A 82 6.98 8.19 -22.62
N GLU A 83 6.08 8.51 -21.70
CA GLU A 83 4.93 9.36 -22.01
C GLU A 83 5.38 10.79 -22.27
N ILE A 84 4.81 11.39 -23.31
CA ILE A 84 4.93 12.81 -23.60
C ILE A 84 4.12 13.53 -22.52
N ASN A 85 4.80 14.40 -21.79
CA ASN A 85 4.35 15.06 -20.58
C ASN A 85 3.08 15.91 -20.84
N GLU A 86 1.91 15.32 -20.68
CA GLU A 86 0.66 16.07 -20.53
C GLU A 86 0.54 16.50 -19.07
N GLN A 87 0.32 17.80 -18.91
CA GLN A 87 0.35 18.48 -17.64
C GLN A 87 -0.57 17.81 -16.62
N ILE A 88 0.02 17.56 -15.46
CA ILE A 88 -0.58 17.02 -14.25
C ILE A 88 -1.92 17.71 -13.98
N LEU A 89 -3.02 17.05 -14.32
CA LEU A 89 -4.33 17.35 -13.78
C LEU A 89 -4.34 16.85 -12.33
N ASN A 90 -3.80 17.70 -11.45
CA ASN A 90 -4.10 17.60 -10.03
C ASN A 90 -5.62 17.70 -9.91
N HIS A 91 -6.28 16.59 -9.58
CA HIS A 91 -7.59 16.67 -8.98
C HIS A 91 -7.39 17.28 -7.60
N ASN A 92 -7.39 18.61 -7.57
CA ASN A 92 -7.50 19.40 -6.36
C ASN A 92 -8.93 19.21 -5.84
N ASP A 93 -9.17 18.10 -5.16
CA ASP A 93 -10.11 18.17 -4.08
C ASP A 93 -9.43 18.92 -2.94
N ASP A 94 -10.02 20.04 -2.56
CA ASP A 94 -9.58 20.97 -1.54
C ASP A 94 -9.63 20.26 -0.15
N PHE A 95 -8.60 19.49 0.21
CA PHE A 95 -8.53 18.72 1.46
C PHE A 95 -7.31 19.11 2.30
N ASN A 96 -7.48 20.14 3.11
CA ASN A 96 -6.53 20.58 4.14
C ASN A 96 -6.58 19.63 5.36
N ASN A 97 -6.17 18.36 5.17
CA ASN A 97 -6.36 17.31 6.17
C ASN A 97 -5.02 16.76 6.68
N GLU A 98 -4.78 16.84 7.99
CA GLU A 98 -3.55 16.32 8.62
C GLU A 98 -3.32 14.82 8.34
N GLU A 99 -4.40 14.07 8.11
CA GLU A 99 -4.35 12.65 7.80
C GLU A 99 -3.68 12.38 6.44
N GLU A 100 -3.93 13.23 5.44
CA GLU A 100 -3.32 13.13 4.10
C GLU A 100 -1.82 13.42 4.18
N GLN A 101 -1.42 14.44 4.94
CA GLN A 101 -0.01 14.78 5.13
C GLN A 101 0.74 13.66 5.88
N LYS A 102 0.12 13.08 6.91
CA LYS A 102 0.66 11.91 7.61
C LYS A 102 0.75 10.71 6.68
N TRP A 103 -0.22 10.53 5.79
CA TRP A 103 -0.23 9.47 4.80
C TRP A 103 0.88 9.62 3.75
N GLU A 104 1.06 10.81 3.22
CA GLU A 104 2.12 11.09 2.24
C GLU A 104 3.52 10.93 2.86
N LEU A 105 3.72 11.44 4.08
CA LEU A 105 4.96 11.21 4.83
C LEU A 105 5.20 9.71 5.06
N PHE A 106 4.15 8.97 5.42
CA PHE A 106 4.25 7.52 5.56
C PHE A 106 4.64 6.83 4.25
N ARG A 107 4.01 7.22 3.13
CA ARG A 107 4.30 6.67 1.79
C ARG A 107 5.77 6.86 1.43
N GLN A 108 6.32 8.06 1.68
CA GLN A 108 7.74 8.36 1.46
C GLN A 108 8.66 7.52 2.36
N LEU A 109 8.31 7.33 3.63
CA LEU A 109 9.09 6.51 4.57
C LEU A 109 9.19 5.05 4.13
N ILE A 110 8.10 4.48 3.59
CA ILE A 110 8.08 3.08 3.17
C ILE A 110 8.50 2.86 1.71
N GLU A 111 8.76 3.92 0.94
CA GLU A 111 9.06 3.84 -0.49
C GLU A 111 10.21 2.86 -0.79
N ASN A 112 11.27 2.94 0.03
CA ASN A 112 12.49 2.14 -0.06
C ASN A 112 12.37 0.72 0.52
N LEU A 113 11.18 0.30 0.96
CA LEU A 113 10.90 -1.08 1.34
C LEU A 113 10.62 -1.91 0.09
N ASN A 114 10.99 -3.19 0.13
CA ASN A 114 10.55 -4.11 -0.91
C ASN A 114 9.03 -4.31 -0.86
N LEU A 115 8.43 -4.79 -1.95
CA LEU A 115 6.98 -4.91 -2.10
C LEU A 115 6.30 -5.73 -0.99
N LEU A 116 6.99 -6.76 -0.50
CA LEU A 116 6.48 -7.63 0.56
C LEU A 116 6.50 -6.90 1.91
N ASP A 117 7.60 -6.23 2.23
CA ASP A 117 7.73 -5.47 3.48
C ASP A 117 6.73 -4.29 3.50
N LYS A 118 6.47 -3.63 2.37
CA LYS A 118 5.36 -2.64 2.25
C LYS A 118 4.01 -3.27 2.63
N GLY A 119 3.72 -4.46 2.11
CA GLY A 119 2.50 -5.21 2.41
C GLY A 119 2.37 -5.58 3.90
N ILE A 120 3.47 -5.99 4.53
CA ILE A 120 3.50 -6.30 5.97
C ILE A 120 3.19 -5.06 6.80
N VAL A 121 3.80 -3.92 6.50
CA VAL A 121 3.55 -2.66 7.24
C VAL A 121 2.10 -2.24 7.10
N MET A 122 1.54 -2.29 5.89
CA MET A 122 0.14 -1.95 5.63
C MET A 122 -0.81 -2.79 6.50
N LEU A 123 -0.61 -4.11 6.49
CA LEU A 123 -1.45 -5.01 7.30
C LEU A 123 -1.26 -4.80 8.80
N TYR A 124 -0.05 -4.48 9.25
CA TYR A 124 0.23 -4.19 10.66
C TYR A 124 -0.47 -2.91 11.13
N LEU A 125 -0.48 -1.86 10.32
CA LEU A 125 -1.19 -0.60 10.63
C LEU A 125 -2.71 -0.77 10.64
N GLU A 126 -3.21 -1.72 9.86
CA GLU A 126 -4.62 -2.13 9.83
C GLU A 126 -4.97 -3.11 10.97
N ASN A 127 -4.14 -3.13 12.02
CA ASN A 127 -4.29 -3.91 13.25
C ASN A 127 -4.44 -5.42 13.03
N LYS A 128 -3.89 -5.97 11.93
CA LYS A 128 -3.86 -7.42 11.72
C LYS A 128 -2.86 -8.08 12.65
N SER A 129 -3.27 -9.20 13.25
CA SER A 129 -2.39 -10.03 14.05
C SER A 129 -1.28 -10.64 13.18
N TYR A 130 -0.15 -11.01 13.78
CA TYR A 130 0.96 -11.63 13.03
C TYR A 130 0.53 -12.92 12.33
N ALA A 131 -0.42 -13.65 12.91
CA ALA A 131 -1.00 -14.85 12.31
C ALA A 131 -1.86 -14.53 11.07
N GLU A 132 -2.62 -13.44 11.08
CA GLU A 132 -3.37 -12.99 9.90
C GLU A 132 -2.45 -12.48 8.81
N ILE A 133 -1.45 -11.66 9.16
CA ILE A 133 -0.44 -11.17 8.21
C ILE A 133 0.27 -12.35 7.55
N ALA A 134 0.67 -13.35 8.34
CA ALA A 134 1.28 -14.59 7.85
C ALA A 134 0.38 -15.31 6.82
N LYS A 135 -0.91 -15.45 7.11
CA LYS A 135 -1.89 -16.07 6.20
C LYS A 135 -2.11 -15.25 4.92
N ILE A 136 -2.07 -13.93 5.00
CA ILE A 136 -2.26 -13.02 3.86
C ILE A 136 -1.02 -13.04 2.95
N ILE A 137 0.17 -12.92 3.54
CA ILE A 137 1.44 -12.79 2.83
C ILE A 137 2.00 -14.15 2.37
N GLY A 138 1.64 -15.25 3.05
CA GLY A 138 2.17 -16.58 2.74
C GLY A 138 3.54 -16.86 3.38
N ILE A 139 3.79 -16.33 4.58
CA ILE A 139 5.00 -16.61 5.39
C ILE A 139 4.63 -17.04 6.80
N THR A 140 5.59 -17.45 7.63
CA THR A 140 5.32 -17.82 9.03
C THR A 140 5.09 -16.58 9.91
N ALA A 141 4.28 -16.72 10.97
CA ALA A 141 4.04 -15.63 11.94
C ALA A 141 5.34 -15.17 12.62
N THR A 142 6.27 -16.09 12.88
CA THR A 142 7.61 -15.76 13.39
C THR A 142 8.39 -14.87 12.40
N ASN A 143 8.34 -15.19 11.09
CA ASN A 143 8.99 -14.39 10.07
C ASN A 143 8.35 -12.99 9.96
N VAL A 144 7.01 -12.89 10.10
CA VAL A 144 6.32 -11.59 10.20
C VAL A 144 6.89 -10.76 11.35
N GLY A 145 7.00 -11.31 12.55
CA GLY A 145 7.55 -10.61 13.72
C GLY A 145 8.98 -10.11 13.49
N THR A 146 9.86 -10.97 12.97
CA THR A 146 11.24 -10.60 12.64
C THR A 146 11.30 -9.51 11.57
N LYS A 147 10.46 -9.58 10.54
CA LYS A 147 10.38 -8.56 9.49
C LYS A 147 9.89 -7.23 10.02
N ILE A 148 8.83 -7.21 10.82
CA ILE A 148 8.32 -5.99 11.45
C ILE A 148 9.42 -5.31 12.28
N GLN A 149 10.16 -6.07 13.07
CA GLN A 149 11.26 -5.53 13.88
C GLN A 149 12.35 -4.89 12.99
N ARG A 150 12.80 -5.60 11.95
CA ARG A 150 13.78 -5.08 10.99
C ARG A 150 13.29 -3.84 10.24
N ILE A 151 12.01 -3.79 9.88
CA ILE A 151 11.39 -2.64 9.23
C ILE A 151 11.40 -1.44 10.19
N LYS A 152 10.96 -1.61 11.43
CA LYS A 152 10.98 -0.56 12.46
C LYS A 152 12.39 0.02 12.65
N GLU A 153 13.41 -0.84 12.70
CA GLU A 153 14.81 -0.39 12.78
C GLU A 153 15.25 0.38 11.54
N LYS A 154 14.88 -0.07 10.34
CA LYS A 154 15.20 0.61 9.08
C LYS A 154 14.56 2.01 9.03
N LEU A 155 13.28 2.11 9.37
CA LEU A 155 12.56 3.39 9.43
C LEU A 155 13.15 4.33 10.49
N LYS A 156 13.51 3.81 11.67
CA LYS A 156 14.18 4.59 12.72
C LYS A 156 15.52 5.16 12.24
N ARG A 157 16.35 4.35 11.58
CA ARG A 157 17.62 4.80 11.00
C ARG A 157 17.42 5.89 9.93
N GLN A 158 16.44 5.73 9.05
CA GLN A 158 16.11 6.73 8.03
C GLN A 158 15.68 8.07 8.65
N HIS A 159 14.82 8.04 9.68
CA HIS A 159 14.38 9.24 10.39
C HIS A 159 15.50 9.96 11.15
N ILE A 160 16.46 9.22 11.71
CA ILE A 160 17.64 9.82 12.37
C ILE A 160 18.56 10.49 11.33
N ASN A 161 18.78 9.83 10.19
CA ASN A 161 19.64 10.37 9.13
C ASN A 161 19.05 11.61 8.45
N SER A 162 17.71 11.68 8.27
CA SER A 162 17.06 12.88 7.72
C SER A 162 17.17 14.08 8.67
N LYS A 163 17.10 13.87 10.00
CA LYS A 163 17.34 14.93 11.00
C LYS A 163 18.80 15.39 11.05
N SER A 164 19.77 14.47 10.92
CA SER A 164 21.20 14.80 10.95
C SER A 164 21.65 15.63 9.73
N ASN A 165 21.07 15.38 8.55
CA ASN A 165 21.32 16.17 7.34
C ASN A 165 20.67 17.57 7.38
N GLY A 166 19.56 17.75 8.12
CA GLY A 166 18.95 19.07 8.34
C GLY A 166 19.74 20.00 9.26
N ILE A 167 20.63 19.46 10.11
CA ILE A 167 21.44 20.24 11.06
C ILE A 167 22.76 20.72 10.44
N ARG A 168 23.23 20.10 9.35
CA ARG A 168 24.46 20.53 8.64
C ARG A 168 24.25 21.72 7.70
N GLY A 169 23.00 22.09 7.40
CA GLY A 169 22.67 23.19 6.47
C GLY A 169 22.73 24.60 7.05
N THR A 170 22.92 24.79 8.36
CA THR A 170 22.83 26.11 9.01
C THR A 170 24.14 26.63 9.62
N LYS A 171 25.28 26.01 9.32
CA LYS A 171 26.58 26.41 9.90
C LYS A 171 27.61 26.94 8.90
N ASN A 172 27.21 27.36 7.70
CA ASN A 172 28.15 28.00 6.77
C ASN A 172 27.60 29.29 6.14
N THR A 173 27.20 30.23 7.01
CA THR A 173 27.11 31.66 6.71
C THR A 173 27.37 32.39 8.02
N LEU A 174 28.63 32.77 8.26
CA LEU A 174 29.16 33.83 9.14
C LEU A 174 30.57 33.41 9.59
N GLY A 175 31.58 34.06 9.01
CA GLY A 175 33.01 33.85 9.25
C GLY A 175 33.81 34.24 8.04
#